data_AF-A0A520A255-F1
#
_entry.id   AF-A0A520A255-F1
#
_cell.length_a   1.000
_cell.length_b   1.000
_cell.length_c   1.000
_cell.angle_alpha   90.00
_cell.angle_beta   90.00
_cell.angle_gamma   90.00
#
_symmetry.space_group_name_H-M   'P 1'
#
loop_
_entity.id
_entity.type
_entity.pdbx_description
1 polymer ?
#
loop_
_entity_poly.entity_id
_entity_poly.type
_entity_poly.pdbx_seq_one_letter_code
_entity_poly.pdbx_strand_id
1 'polypeptide(L)' 'LLVVTDLEWKIKGVHKLNSTVFNQPEGLAFDNQHNLFISNEGDEITDGNIIKFRYVKPQSN' A
#
# COMPACT_ATOMS: atom_id res chain seq x y z
N LEU A 1 7.50 3.12 4.29
CA LEU A 1 7.50 4.00 3.09
C LEU A 1 6.87 3.22 1.95
N LEU A 2 6.13 3.85 1.04
CA LEU A 2 5.73 3.26 -0.24
C LEU A 2 6.52 3.98 -1.34
N VAL A 3 7.29 3.23 -2.11
CA VAL A 3 8.10 3.74 -3.21
C VAL A 3 7.51 3.22 -4.51
N VAL A 4 7.29 4.13 -5.45
CA VAL A 4 6.85 3.79 -6.81
C VAL A 4 8.04 3.99 -7.74
N THR A 5 8.37 2.98 -8.54
CA THR A 5 9.44 3.04 -9.53
C THR A 5 8.90 2.79 -10.93
N ASP A 6 9.67 3.14 -11.95
CA ASP A 6 9.48 2.59 -13.29
C ASP A 6 10.15 1.22 -13.44
N LEU A 7 10.12 0.68 -14.67
CA LEU A 7 10.70 -0.62 -15.01
C LEU A 7 12.24 -0.64 -14.96
N GLU A 8 12.88 0.53 -14.90
CA GLU A 8 14.33 0.69 -14.78
C GLU A 8 14.76 0.97 -13.33
N TRP A 9 13.84 0.79 -12.37
CA TRP A 9 14.04 1.10 -10.95
C TRP A 9 14.28 2.58 -10.63
N LYS A 10 13.99 3.49 -11.55
CA LYS A 10 14.04 4.93 -11.25
C LYS A 10 12.82 5.31 -10.41
N ILE A 11 13.05 6.08 -9.36
CA ILE A 11 11.99 6.50 -8.42
C ILE A 11 11.06 7.48 -9.13
N LYS A 12 9.76 7.14 -9.15
CA LYS A 12 8.65 7.97 -9.65
C LYS A 12 7.94 8.71 -8.53
N GLY A 13 7.95 8.17 -7.31
CA GLY A 13 7.31 8.76 -6.15
C GLY A 13 7.68 8.07 -4.85
N VAL A 14 7.67 8.82 -3.76
CA VAL A 14 7.89 8.32 -2.40
C VAL A 14 6.77 8.84 -1.52
N HIS A 15 6.04 7.91 -0.90
CA HIS A 15 4.91 8.20 -0.04
C HIS A 15 5.24 7.74 1.38
N LYS A 16 5.18 8.66 2.34
CA LYS A 16 5.27 8.31 3.75
C LYS A 16 3.97 7.63 4.18
N LEU A 17 4.10 6.42 4.70
CA LEU A 17 2.99 5.69 5.31
C LEU A 17 2.87 6.09 6.77
N ASN A 18 1.65 6.25 7.26
CA ASN A 18 1.40 6.55 8.67
C ASN A 18 1.71 5.29 9.51
N SER A 19 2.70 5.37 10.39
CA SER A 19 3.18 4.24 11.20
C SER A 19 2.13 3.69 12.17
N THR A 20 1.09 4.45 12.52
CA THR A 20 -0.02 3.95 13.34
C THR A 20 -0.98 3.07 12.54
N VAL A 21 -1.05 3.27 11.22
CA VAL A 21 -1.90 2.47 10.32
C VAL A 21 -1.10 1.31 9.70
N PHE A 22 0.21 1.50 9.53
CA PHE A 22 1.12 0.54 8.91
C PHE A 22 2.31 0.28 9.85
N ASN A 23 2.13 -0.52 10.91
CA ASN A 23 3.21 -0.75 11.88
C ASN A 23 4.35 -1.58 11.27
N GLN A 24 4.03 -2.56 10.41
CA GLN A 24 4.99 -3.41 9.71
C GLN A 24 4.38 -3.92 8.38
N PRO A 25 4.31 -3.07 7.34
CA PRO A 25 3.79 -3.48 6.05
C PRO A 25 4.80 -4.40 5.34
N GLU A 26 4.39 -5.61 4.98
CA GLU A 26 5.27 -6.63 4.37
C GLU A 26 4.85 -7.04 2.95
N GLY A 27 3.54 -7.02 2.68
CA GLY A 27 2.97 -7.52 1.43
C GLY A 27 2.20 -6.44 0.69
N LEU A 28 2.20 -6.57 -0.64
CA LEU A 28 1.45 -5.69 -1.54
C LEU A 28 0.87 -6.51 -2.69
N ALA A 29 -0.42 -6.32 -2.97
CA ALA A 29 -1.10 -6.96 -4.08
C ALA A 29 -2.17 -6.04 -4.70
N PHE A 30 -2.52 -6.32 -5.95
CA PHE A 30 -3.64 -5.69 -6.64
C PHE A 30 -4.68 -6.74 -7.04
N ASP A 31 -5.96 -6.41 -6.92
CA ASP A 31 -7.03 -7.23 -7.51
C ASP A 31 -7.32 -6.84 -8.97
N ASN A 32 -8.21 -7.59 -9.62
CA ASN A 32 -8.63 -7.34 -11.00
C ASN A 32 -9.44 -6.03 -11.19
N GLN A 33 -9.82 -5.35 -10.10
CA GLN A 33 -10.46 -4.04 -10.12
C GLN A 33 -9.46 -2.91 -9.83
N HIS A 34 -8.16 -3.23 -9.78
CA HIS A 34 -7.04 -2.33 -9.46
C HIS A 34 -7.06 -1.78 -8.03
N ASN A 35 -7.81 -2.40 -7.11
CA ASN A 35 -7.70 -2.03 -5.70
C ASN A 35 -6.36 -2.51 -5.17
N LEU A 36 -5.71 -1.67 -4.37
CA LEU A 36 -4.44 -1.96 -3.71
C LEU A 36 -4.72 -2.59 -2.35
N PHE A 37 -4.04 -3.69 -2.05
CA PHE A 37 -4.04 -4.34 -0.74
C PHE A 37 -2.64 -4.27 -0.16
N ILE A 38 -2.54 -3.87 1.11
CA ILE A 38 -1.30 -3.86 1.89
C ILE A 38 -1.54 -4.71 3.13
N SER A 39 -0.67 -5.70 3.37
CA SER A 39 -0.70 -6.49 4.60
C SER A 39 0.25 -5.91 5.62
N ASN A 40 -0.23 -5.72 6.84
CA ASN A 40 0.59 -5.46 8.01
C ASN A 40 0.80 -6.76 8.78
N GLU A 41 2.03 -7.00 9.24
CA GLU A 41 2.28 -8.02 10.25
C GLU A 41 1.59 -7.62 11.57
N GLY A 42 1.20 -8.63 12.34
CA GLY A 42 0.87 -8.43 13.75
C GLY A 42 2.15 -8.45 14.60
N ASP A 43 2.01 -8.11 15.86
CA ASP A 43 3.03 -8.29 16.88
C ASP A 43 2.43 -8.96 18.13
N GLU A 44 3.13 -8.92 19.27
CA GLU A 44 2.64 -9.52 20.52
C GLU A 44 1.35 -8.86 21.06
N ILE A 45 1.01 -7.66 20.58
CA ILE A 45 -0.06 -6.81 21.12
C ILE A 45 -1.18 -6.62 20.08
N THR A 46 -0.85 -6.62 18.79
CA THR A 46 -1.75 -6.25 17.70
C THR A 46 -1.83 -7.36 16.65
N ASP A 47 -3.05 -7.68 16.23
CA ASP A 47 -3.25 -8.64 15.15
C ASP A 47 -2.82 -8.05 13.80
N GLY A 48 -2.24 -8.91 12.95
CA GLY A 48 -1.99 -8.58 11.56
C GLY A 48 -3.28 -8.33 10.80
N ASN A 49 -3.24 -7.47 9.79
CA ASN A 49 -4.42 -7.12 9.00
C ASN A 49 -4.08 -6.86 7.53
N ILE A 50 -5.12 -6.81 6.71
CA ILE A 50 -5.03 -6.45 5.30
C ILE A 50 -5.90 -5.22 5.06
N ILE A 51 -5.27 -4.14 4.61
CA ILE A 51 -5.95 -2.88 4.31
C ILE A 51 -6.21 -2.80 2.81
N LYS A 52 -7.48 -2.55 2.44
CA LYS A 52 -7.89 -2.33 1.05
C LYS A 52 -8.01 -0.84 0.73
N PHE A 53 -7.29 -0.40 -0.29
CA PHE A 53 -7.42 0.90 -0.93
C PHE A 53 -8.22 0.75 -2.21
N ARG A 54 -9.45 1.25 -2.21
CA ARG A 54 -10.31 1.20 -3.39
C ARG A 54 -9.76 2.14 -4.47
N TYR A 55 -9.58 1.63 -5.68
CA TYR A 55 -9.25 2.48 -6.81
C TYR A 55 -10.44 3.36 -7.17
N VAL A 56 -10.18 4.66 -7.29
CA VAL A 56 -11.15 5.65 -7.75
C VAL A 56 -10.59 6.23 -9.03
N LYS A 57 -11.28 6.01 -10.15
CA LYS A 57 -10.93 6.65 -11.42
C LYS A 57 -10.90 8.16 -11.21
N PRO A 58 -9.85 8.87 -11.64
CA PRO A 58 -9.85 10.32 -11.66
C PRO A 58 -11.09 10.81 -12.42
N GLN A 59 -11.85 11.74 -11.84
CA GLN A 59 -12.94 12.38 -12.57
C GLN A 59 -12.32 13.14 -13.75
N SER A 60 -12.76 12.81 -14.96
CA SER A 60 -12.48 13.60 -16.15
C SER A 60 -13.31 14.89 -16.04
N ASN A 61 -12.64 16.04 -16.02
CA ASN A 61 -13.30 17.33 -16.24
C ASN A 61 -13.68 17.49 -17.71
#